data_AF-A0A3D4ME24-F1
#
_entry.id   AF-A0A3D4ME24-F1
#
_cell.length_a   1.000
_cell.length_b   1.000
_cell.length_c   1.000
_cell.angle_alpha   90.00
_cell.angle_beta   90.00
_cell.angle_gamma   90.00
#
_symmetry.space_group_name_H-M   'P 1'
#
loop_
_entity.id
_entity.type
_entity.pdbx_description
1 polymer ?
#
loop_
_entity_poly.entity_id
_entity_poly.type
_entity_poly.pdbx_seq_one_letter_code
_entity_poly.pdbx_strand_id
1 'polypeptide(L)'
;WATWCPPCVAELPALDSLQAKLRDKGLHVVAVSLDRKPLADVAAFLEERRVEQMKLYVDTDRQIPLKWQYAGVPASFLIGRDGVVIEQFDGPREWDKGEMLTKIEAVLGTGVTP
;
A
#
# COMPACT_ATOMS: atom_id res chain seq x y z
N TRP A 1 -6.95 0.45 2.30
CA TRP A 1 -7.20 1.83 2.79
C TRP A 1 -8.59 2.28 2.36
N ALA A 2 -9.07 3.45 2.78
CA ALA A 2 -10.29 4.07 2.23
C ALA A 2 -10.31 5.60 2.43
N THR A 3 -11.03 6.35 1.58
CA THR A 3 -11.09 7.83 1.65
C THR A 3 -11.70 8.34 2.96
N TRP A 4 -12.59 7.56 3.57
CA TRP A 4 -13.25 7.87 4.85
C TRP A 4 -12.43 7.46 6.09
N CYS A 5 -11.23 6.91 5.92
CA CYS A 5 -10.36 6.47 7.00
C CYS A 5 -9.21 7.47 7.22
N PRO A 6 -9.26 8.35 8.24
CA PRO A 6 -8.22 9.34 8.49
C PRO A 6 -6.80 8.77 8.64
N PRO A 7 -6.55 7.69 9.42
CA PRO A 7 -5.19 7.14 9.53
C PRO A 7 -4.69 6.56 8.21
N CYS A 8 -5.59 6.04 7.37
CA CYS A 8 -5.23 5.58 6.04
C CYS A 8 -4.81 6.73 5.14
N VAL A 9 -5.54 7.85 5.15
CA VAL A 9 -5.22 9.01 4.33
C VAL A 9 -3.90 9.64 4.76
N ALA A 10 -3.58 9.60 6.05
CA ALA A 10 -2.35 10.15 6.60
C ALA A 10 -1.08 9.43 6.10
N GLU A 11 -1.13 8.12 5.82
CA GLU A 11 0.04 7.36 5.35
C GLU A 11 0.24 7.38 3.82
N LEU A 12 -0.74 7.84 3.04
CA LEU A 12 -0.67 7.84 1.57
C LEU A 12 0.54 8.60 1.02
N PRO A 13 0.91 9.80 1.52
CA PRO A 13 2.09 10.50 1.01
C PRO A 13 3.40 9.73 1.23
N ALA A 14 3.52 9.02 2.36
CA ALA A 14 4.69 8.20 2.64
C ALA A 14 4.74 6.99 1.71
N LEU A 15 3.61 6.33 1.46
CA LEU A 15 3.54 5.22 0.49
C LEU A 15 3.86 5.66 -0.94
N ASP A 16 3.39 6.85 -1.34
CA ASP A 16 3.67 7.43 -2.65
C ASP A 16 5.15 7.78 -2.83
N SER A 17 5.75 8.41 -1.81
CA SER A 17 7.19 8.68 -1.72
C SER A 17 8.02 7.39 -1.79
N LEU A 18 7.60 6.35 -1.06
CA LEU A 18 8.25 5.04 -1.09
C LEU A 18 8.21 4.42 -2.49
N GLN A 19 7.06 4.48 -3.17
CA GLN A 19 6.92 4.03 -4.56
C GLN A 19 7.88 4.78 -5.49
N ALA A 20 7.95 6.11 -5.38
CA ALA A 20 8.87 6.93 -6.18
C ALA A 20 10.35 6.57 -5.93
N LYS A 21 10.73 6.33 -4.67
CA LYS A 21 12.10 6.02 -4.26
C LYS A 21 12.59 4.66 -4.75
N LEU A 22 11.73 3.63 -4.71
CA LEU A 22 12.14 2.24 -4.87
C LEU A 22 11.58 1.55 -6.12
N ARG A 23 10.78 2.23 -6.96
CA ARG A 23 10.27 1.69 -8.24
C ARG A 23 11.34 1.05 -9.10
N ASP A 24 12.48 1.72 -9.25
CA ASP A 24 13.55 1.28 -10.15
C ASP A 24 14.39 0.15 -9.52
N LYS A 25 14.22 -0.10 -8.21
CA LYS A 25 14.74 -1.29 -7.50
C LYS A 25 13.75 -2.47 -7.56
N GLY A 26 12.60 -2.29 -8.21
CA GLY A 26 11.57 -3.31 -8.41
C GLY A 26 10.49 -3.35 -7.33
N LEU A 27 10.32 -2.29 -6.54
CA LEU A 27 9.16 -2.15 -5.65
C LEU A 27 7.92 -1.73 -6.44
N HIS A 28 6.79 -2.35 -6.11
CA HIS A 28 5.46 -1.93 -6.55
C HIS A 28 4.52 -1.79 -5.36
N VAL A 29 4.12 -0.55 -5.07
CA VAL A 29 3.10 -0.20 -4.09
C VAL A 29 1.75 -0.20 -4.81
N VAL A 30 0.85 -1.05 -4.32
CA VAL A 30 -0.50 -1.23 -4.88
C VAL A 30 -1.51 -0.76 -3.84
N ALA A 31 -2.16 0.36 -4.13
CA ALA A 31 -3.18 0.96 -3.28
C ALA A 31 -4.55 0.37 -3.62
N VAL A 32 -5.09 -0.47 -2.74
CA VAL A 32 -6.45 -1.03 -2.87
C VAL A 32 -7.40 -0.30 -1.93
N SER A 33 -8.31 0.49 -2.50
CA SER A 33 -9.36 1.22 -1.78
C SER A 33 -10.57 0.34 -1.50
N LEU A 34 -11.16 0.46 -0.30
CA LEU A 34 -12.42 -0.18 0.09
C LEU A 34 -13.63 0.76 -0.05
N ASP A 35 -13.48 1.85 -0.80
CA ASP A 35 -14.56 2.78 -1.10
C ASP A 35 -15.62 2.11 -1.98
N ARG A 36 -16.88 2.44 -1.73
CA ARG A 36 -18.01 2.07 -2.60
C ARG A 36 -18.24 3.15 -3.65
N LYS A 37 -17.16 3.63 -4.26
CA LYS A 37 -17.15 4.69 -5.28
C LYS A 37 -16.47 4.19 -6.54
N PRO A 38 -16.78 4.73 -7.72
CA PRO A 38 -16.04 4.44 -8.94
C PRO A 38 -14.54 4.75 -8.79
N LEU A 39 -13.71 4.03 -9.55
CA LEU A 39 -12.26 4.26 -9.60
C LEU A 39 -11.90 5.73 -9.87
N ALA A 40 -12.64 6.40 -10.75
CA ALA A 40 -12.41 7.80 -11.11
C ALA A 40 -12.51 8.75 -9.90
N ASP A 41 -13.48 8.56 -9.02
CA ASP A 41 -13.67 9.39 -7.83
C ASP A 41 -12.53 9.19 -6.83
N VAL A 42 -12.06 7.96 -6.68
CA VAL A 42 -10.93 7.63 -5.79
C VAL A 42 -9.61 8.15 -6.39
N ALA A 43 -9.46 8.10 -7.71
CA ALA A 43 -8.31 8.67 -8.40
C ALA A 43 -8.26 10.20 -8.23
N ALA A 44 -9.38 10.90 -8.42
CA ALA A 44 -9.47 12.34 -8.19
C ALA A 44 -9.12 12.72 -6.74
N PHE A 45 -9.56 11.91 -5.76
CA PHE A 45 -9.19 12.11 -4.35
C PHE A 45 -7.67 12.05 -4.12
N LEU A 46 -6.96 11.13 -4.80
CA LEU A 46 -5.51 11.02 -4.72
C LEU A 46 -4.80 12.17 -5.46
N GLU A 47 -5.30 12.58 -6.62
CA GLU A 47 -4.77 13.69 -7.42
C GLU A 47 -4.81 15.02 -6.65
N GLU A 48 -5.92 15.33 -5.98
CA GLU A 48 -6.04 16.50 -5.09
C GLU A 48 -4.96 16.53 -3.98
N ARG A 49 -4.44 15.36 -3.62
CA ARG A 49 -3.43 15.16 -2.57
C ARG A 49 -2.03 14.95 -3.13
N ARG A 50 -1.86 15.03 -4.46
CA ARG A 50 -0.58 14.80 -5.18
C ARG A 50 0.00 13.42 -4.88
N VAL A 51 -0.88 12.42 -4.79
CA VAL A 51 -0.53 11.01 -4.65
C VAL A 51 -0.73 10.35 -6.01
N GLU A 52 0.35 10.14 -6.76
CA GLU A 52 0.27 9.87 -8.21
C GLU A 52 1.15 8.67 -8.66
N GLN A 53 2.04 8.19 -7.79
CA GLN A 53 3.06 7.20 -8.14
C GLN A 53 2.55 5.77 -7.97
N MET A 54 1.56 5.58 -7.09
CA MET A 54 1.03 4.26 -6.74
C MET A 54 0.03 3.72 -7.76
N LYS A 55 0.01 2.40 -7.93
CA LYS A 55 -1.03 1.74 -8.70
C LYS A 55 -2.32 1.66 -7.89
N LEU A 56 -3.42 2.18 -8.44
CA LEU A 56 -4.72 2.24 -7.76
C LEU A 56 -5.68 1.14 -8.23
N TYR A 57 -6.34 0.50 -7.27
CA TYR A 57 -7.50 -0.37 -7.46
C TYR A 57 -8.60 -0.02 -6.45
N VAL A 58 -9.85 -0.39 -6.76
CA VAL A 58 -10.99 -0.26 -5.85
C VAL A 58 -11.69 -1.62 -5.72
N ASP A 59 -11.85 -2.08 -4.48
CA ASP A 59 -12.59 -3.27 -4.09
C ASP A 59 -13.99 -2.85 -3.61
N THR A 60 -14.87 -2.58 -4.56
CA THR A 60 -16.21 -2.01 -4.28
C THR A 60 -17.11 -2.97 -3.50
N ASP A 61 -16.91 -4.28 -3.64
CA ASP A 61 -17.68 -5.34 -2.98
C ASP A 61 -17.00 -5.90 -1.72
N ARG A 62 -15.80 -5.41 -1.37
CA ARG A 62 -15.05 -5.74 -0.15
C ARG A 62 -14.70 -7.23 -0.04
N GLN A 63 -14.36 -7.86 -1.17
CA GLN A 63 -13.99 -9.28 -1.20
C GLN A 63 -12.56 -9.52 -0.70
N ILE A 64 -11.65 -8.55 -0.86
CA ILE A 64 -10.25 -8.71 -0.49
C ILE A 64 -10.09 -8.84 1.04
N PRO A 65 -10.68 -7.98 1.90
CA PRO A 65 -10.65 -8.17 3.35
C PRO A 65 -11.12 -9.56 3.81
N LEU A 66 -12.17 -10.10 3.18
CA LEU A 66 -12.70 -11.43 3.51
C LEU A 66 -11.72 -12.55 3.14
N LYS A 67 -11.13 -12.48 1.95
CA LYS A 67 -10.17 -13.49 1.46
C LYS A 67 -8.83 -13.45 2.20
N TRP A 68 -8.38 -12.24 2.55
CA TRP A 68 -7.10 -12.00 3.22
C TRP A 68 -7.23 -11.94 4.75
N GLN A 69 -8.45 -12.13 5.27
CA GLN A 69 -8.78 -12.24 6.69
C GLN A 69 -8.25 -11.09 7.57
N TYR A 70 -8.26 -9.85 7.06
CA TYR A 70 -7.97 -8.66 7.87
C TYR A 70 -9.25 -7.87 8.18
N ALA A 71 -9.35 -7.37 9.40
CA ALA A 71 -10.61 -6.83 9.94
C ALA A 71 -10.79 -5.31 9.78
N GLY A 72 -9.76 -4.57 9.36
CA GLY A 72 -9.79 -3.12 9.36
C GLY A 72 -8.78 -2.46 8.43
N VAL A 73 -8.85 -1.13 8.34
CA VAL A 73 -7.91 -0.32 7.57
C VAL A 73 -7.29 0.77 8.47
N PRO A 74 -6.03 1.16 8.21
CA PRO A 74 -5.17 0.64 7.15
C PRO A 74 -4.61 -0.75 7.47
N ALA A 75 -4.46 -1.56 6.42
CA ALA A 75 -3.83 -2.86 6.43
C ALA A 75 -2.95 -2.95 5.18
N SER A 76 -1.69 -3.33 5.37
CA SER A 76 -0.69 -3.43 4.31
C SER A 76 -0.02 -4.79 4.35
N PHE A 77 0.39 -5.30 3.19
CA PHE A 77 1.05 -6.59 3.06
C PHE A 77 2.34 -6.41 2.28
N LEU A 78 3.45 -6.90 2.83
CA LEU A 78 4.71 -7.00 2.10
C LEU A 78 4.78 -8.38 1.46
N ILE A 79 4.91 -8.39 0.14
CA ILE A 79 4.88 -9.60 -0.68
C ILE A 79 6.23 -9.76 -1.37
N GLY A 80 6.82 -10.94 -1.26
CA GLY A 80 8.08 -11.31 -1.91
C GLY A 80 7.94 -11.44 -3.43
N ARG A 81 9.08 -11.51 -4.13
CA ARG A 81 9.09 -11.69 -5.60
C ARG A 81 8.50 -13.03 -6.05
N ASP A 82 8.46 -14.01 -5.17
CA ASP A 82 7.82 -15.31 -5.33
C ASP A 82 6.30 -15.28 -5.13
N GLY A 83 5.73 -14.13 -4.76
CA GLY A 83 4.31 -13.96 -4.47
C GLY A 83 3.89 -14.39 -3.06
N VAL A 84 4.84 -14.72 -2.18
CA VAL A 84 4.56 -15.10 -0.80
C VAL A 84 4.45 -13.86 0.09
N VAL A 85 3.46 -13.83 0.98
CA VAL A 85 3.34 -12.77 1.99
C VAL A 85 4.46 -12.94 3.01
N ILE A 86 5.35 -11.95 3.08
CA ILE A 86 6.42 -11.88 4.07
C ILE A 86 5.86 -11.38 5.40
N GLU A 87 5.01 -10.34 5.37
CA GLU A 87 4.47 -9.74 6.58
C GLU A 87 3.16 -8.99 6.33
N GLN A 88 2.27 -9.03 7.33
CA GLN A 88 1.08 -8.19 7.42
C GLN A 88 1.28 -7.08 8.44
N PHE A 89 0.73 -5.92 8.11
CA PHE A 89 0.85 -4.68 8.85
C PHE A 89 -0.54 -4.10 9.13
N ASP A 90 -1.01 -4.19 10.38
CA ASP A 90 -2.26 -3.53 10.83
C ASP A 90 -2.00 -2.14 11.43
N GLY A 91 -2.66 -1.09 10.91
CA GLY A 91 -2.48 0.30 11.36
C GLY A 91 -1.48 1.12 10.54
N PRO A 92 -1.52 2.46 10.68
CA PRO A 92 -0.71 3.39 9.88
C PRO A 92 0.75 3.36 10.30
N ARG A 93 1.66 3.59 9.34
CA ARG A 93 3.11 3.61 9.57
C ARG A 93 3.81 4.66 8.73
N GLU A 94 5.02 5.00 9.16
CA GLU A 94 5.98 5.75 8.36
C GLU A 94 6.69 4.78 7.40
N TRP A 95 6.33 4.84 6.11
CA TRP A 95 6.75 3.86 5.11
C TRP A 95 8.08 4.19 4.43
N ASP A 96 8.44 5.46 4.33
CA ASP A 96 9.50 5.94 3.44
C ASP A 96 10.78 6.38 4.17
N LYS A 97 10.91 6.00 5.44
CA LYS A 97 12.06 6.31 6.30
C LYS A 97 12.24 5.28 7.43
N GLY A 98 13.38 5.39 8.12
CA GLY A 98 13.67 4.61 9.32
C GLY A 98 13.72 3.10 9.08
N GLU A 99 13.31 2.33 10.08
CA GLU A 99 13.35 0.87 10.06
C GLU A 99 12.56 0.26 8.90
N MET A 100 11.39 0.85 8.57
CA MET A 100 10.53 0.31 7.51
C MET A 100 11.20 0.41 6.13
N LEU A 101 11.82 1.55 5.83
CA LEU A 101 12.55 1.72 4.57
C LEU A 101 13.70 0.71 4.48
N THR A 102 14.51 0.59 5.53
CA THR A 102 15.63 -0.38 5.59
C THR A 102 15.14 -1.81 5.38
N LYS A 103 14.02 -2.19 5.99
CA LYS A 103 13.41 -3.52 5.83
C LYS A 103 13.01 -3.79 4.39
N ILE A 104 12.34 -2.86 3.74
CA ILE A 104 11.89 -3.01 2.35
C ILE A 104 13.09 -3.09 1.40
N GLU A 105 14.12 -2.27 1.60
CA GLU A 105 15.35 -2.34 0.80
C GLU A 105 16.09 -3.66 0.97
N ALA A 106 16.12 -4.22 2.19
CA ALA A 106 16.70 -5.54 2.43
C ALA A 106 15.96 -6.63 1.65
N VAL A 107 14.62 -6.64 1.68
CA VAL A 107 13.81 -7.60 0.91
C VAL A 107 14.02 -7.47 -0.60
N LEU A 108 14.19 -6.24 -1.11
CA LEU A 108 14.48 -6.03 -2.54
C LEU A 108 15.86 -6.56 -2.95
N GLY A 109 16.84 -6.50 -2.05
CA GLY A 109 18.22 -6.89 -2.30
C GLY A 109 18.50 -8.39 -2.14
N THR A 110 17.70 -9.15 -1.37
CA THR A 110 18.01 -10.55 -1.07
C THR A 110 17.68 -11.54 -2.19
N GLY A 111 16.87 -11.18 -3.19
CA GLY A 111 16.51 -12.08 -4.31
C GLY A 111 15.80 -13.39 -3.93
N VAL A 112 15.69 -13.71 -2.63
CA VAL A 112 15.10 -14.92 -2.06
C VAL A 112 14.50 -14.58 -0.68
N THR A 113 13.30 -15.10 -0.48
CA THR A 113 12.43 -15.12 0.70
C THR A 113 12.98 -16.06 1.78
N PRO A 114 12.83 -15.79 3.10
CA PRO A 114 13.21 -16.75 4.14
C PRO A 114 12.40 -18.06 4.08
#